data_AF-A0A659UBY6-F1
#
_entry.id   AF-A0A659UBY6-F1
#
_cell.length_a   1.000
_cell.length_b   1.000
_cell.length_c   1.000
_cell.angle_alpha   90.00
_cell.angle_beta   90.00
_cell.angle_gamma   90.00
#
_symmetry.space_group_name_H-M   'P 1'
#
loop_
_entity.id
_entity.type
_entity.pdbx_description
1 polymer ?
#
loop_
_entity_poly.entity_id
_entity_poly.type
_entity_poly.pdbx_seq_one_letter_code
_entity_poly.pdbx_strand_id
1 'polypeptide(L)'
;SLAQVTTAADFYSIILSNCGNPILEEVHRGLVARISFFRGRSMSLEGRAQSSLAEMKEIFESIAAGDEKAARKASKNHLLKAKAAAKMSMDSAI
;
A
#
# COMPACT_ATOMS: atom_id res chain seq x y z
N SER A 1 -9.84 -9.78 -4.04
CA SER A 1 -10.32 -10.76 -3.05
C SER A 1 -9.84 -10.36 -1.65
N LEU A 2 -10.41 -10.95 -0.59
CA LEU A 2 -9.93 -10.72 0.78
C LEU A 2 -8.45 -11.08 0.91
N ALA A 3 -8.04 -12.23 0.37
CA ALA A 3 -6.65 -12.68 0.37
C ALA A 3 -5.67 -11.66 -0.25
N GLN A 4 -6.05 -11.02 -1.36
CA GLN A 4 -5.20 -9.99 -1.97
C GLN A 4 -5.02 -8.77 -1.06
N VAL A 5 -6.07 -8.37 -0.32
CA VAL A 5 -5.99 -7.22 0.60
C VAL A 5 -5.12 -7.56 1.80
N THR A 6 -5.28 -8.76 2.39
CA THR A 6 -4.50 -9.19 3.55
C THR A 6 -3.04 -9.40 3.19
N THR A 7 -2.72 -10.09 2.09
CA THR A 7 -1.33 -10.27 1.64
C THR A 7 -0.64 -8.95 1.32
N ALA A 8 -1.38 -7.98 0.76
CA ALA A 8 -0.83 -6.65 0.56
C ALA A 8 -0.62 -5.87 1.87
N ALA A 9 -1.44 -6.10 2.91
CA ALA A 9 -1.20 -5.54 4.23
C ALA A 9 0.05 -6.14 4.88
N ASP A 10 0.25 -7.45 4.75
CA ASP A 10 1.43 -8.17 5.28
C ASP A 10 2.73 -7.61 4.69
N PHE A 11 2.75 -7.29 3.40
CA PHE A 11 3.89 -6.65 2.74
C PHE A 11 4.37 -5.38 3.48
N TYR A 12 3.46 -4.47 3.83
CA TYR A 12 3.83 -3.24 4.55
C TYR A 12 4.16 -3.51 6.01
N SER A 13 3.49 -4.48 6.64
CA SER A 13 3.80 -4.90 8.00
C SER A 13 5.25 -5.40 8.11
N ILE A 14 5.71 -6.21 7.16
CA ILE A 14 7.09 -6.72 7.11
C ILE A 14 8.10 -5.56 6.95
N ILE A 15 7.83 -4.60 6.07
CA ILE A 15 8.72 -3.44 5.90
C ILE A 15 8.85 -2.66 7.20
N LEU A 16 7.72 -2.39 7.87
CA LEU A 16 7.68 -1.56 9.07
C LEU A 16 8.24 -2.27 10.31
N SER A 17 8.04 -3.58 10.46
CA SER A 17 8.67 -4.34 11.54
C SER A 17 10.21 -4.39 11.42
N ASN A 18 10.75 -4.14 10.23
CA ASN A 18 12.19 -4.15 9.95
C ASN A 18 12.77 -2.74 9.75
N CYS A 19 11.99 -1.66 9.94
CA CYS A 19 12.46 -0.30 9.66
C CYS A 19 13.34 0.31 10.77
N GLY A 20 13.56 -0.41 11.87
CA GLY A 20 14.37 0.05 13.01
C GLY A 20 13.72 1.13 13.87
N ASN A 21 12.48 1.53 13.58
CA ASN A 21 11.73 2.53 14.34
C ASN A 21 10.42 1.94 14.91
N PRO A 22 10.37 1.59 16.20
CA PRO A 22 9.19 0.94 16.80
C PRO A 22 7.95 1.83 16.84
N ILE A 23 8.12 3.17 16.84
CA ILE A 23 7.01 4.12 16.83
C ILE A 23 6.27 4.04 15.49
N LEU A 24 7.00 3.93 14.37
CA LEU A 24 6.38 3.80 13.05
C LEU A 24 5.60 2.49 12.92
N GLU A 25 6.12 1.41 13.48
CA GLU A 25 5.43 0.12 13.51
C GLU A 25 4.14 0.19 14.33
N GLU A 26 4.17 0.82 15.52
CA GLU A 26 3.00 0.99 16.38
C GLU A 26 1.91 1.83 15.73
N VAL A 27 2.28 2.97 15.14
CA VAL A 27 1.35 3.84 14.41
C VAL A 27 0.69 3.07 13.27
N HIS A 28 1.45 2.26 12.53
CA HIS A 28 0.89 1.43 11.46
C HIS A 28 -0.09 0.37 11.97
N ARG A 29 0.25 -0.35 13.06
CA ARG A 29 -0.67 -1.34 13.67
C ARG A 29 -2.01 -0.70 14.04
N GLY A 30 -2.00 0.51 14.60
CA GLY A 30 -3.24 1.25 14.92
C GLY A 30 -4.08 1.64 13.69
N LEU A 31 -3.49 1.71 12.51
CA LEU A 31 -4.15 2.15 11.27
C LEU A 31 -4.44 1.01 10.28
N VAL A 32 -3.89 -0.19 10.48
CA VAL A 32 -3.88 -1.26 9.47
C VAL A 32 -5.29 -1.67 9.03
N ALA A 33 -6.27 -1.68 9.93
CA ALA A 33 -7.66 -1.98 9.60
C ALA A 33 -8.27 -0.94 8.65
N ARG A 34 -8.05 0.35 8.93
CA ARG A 34 -8.52 1.46 8.07
C ARG A 34 -7.79 1.48 6.73
N ILE A 35 -6.48 1.22 6.72
CA ILE A 35 -5.68 1.09 5.50
C ILE A 35 -6.21 -0.06 4.64
N SER A 36 -6.50 -1.21 5.25
CA SER A 36 -7.01 -2.39 4.54
C SER A 36 -8.40 -2.15 3.94
N PHE A 37 -9.27 -1.42 4.64
CA PHE A 37 -10.55 -0.97 4.09
C PHE A 37 -10.36 -0.14 2.81
N PHE A 38 -9.54 0.92 2.85
CA PHE A 38 -9.29 1.76 1.67
C PHE A 38 -8.56 1.00 0.55
N ARG A 39 -7.69 0.05 0.90
CA ARG A 39 -7.05 -0.84 -0.06
C ARG A 39 -8.09 -1.71 -0.77
N GLY A 40 -9.05 -2.27 -0.04
CA GLY A 40 -10.19 -2.99 -0.60
C GLY A 40 -11.00 -2.11 -1.57
N ARG A 41 -11.28 -0.85 -1.22
CA ARG A 41 -11.96 0.11 -2.12
C ARG A 41 -11.14 0.42 -3.38
N SER A 42 -9.83 0.65 -3.24
CA SER A 42 -8.94 0.91 -4.39
C SER A 42 -8.87 -0.29 -5.34
N MET A 43 -8.67 -1.49 -4.79
CA MET A 43 -8.50 -2.73 -5.56
C MET A 43 -9.81 -3.29 -6.11
N SER A 44 -10.98 -2.72 -5.75
CA SER A 44 -12.26 -3.12 -6.33
C SER A 44 -12.47 -2.58 -7.74
N LEU A 45 -11.72 -1.55 -8.15
CA LEU A 45 -11.73 -1.06 -9.52
C LEU A 45 -11.03 -2.04 -10.45
N GLU A 46 -11.58 -2.22 -11.64
CA GLU A 46 -11.02 -3.11 -12.66
C GLU A 46 -9.55 -2.78 -12.95
N GLY A 47 -8.70 -3.81 -13.01
CA GLY A 47 -7.26 -3.67 -13.27
C GLY A 47 -6.42 -3.03 -12.15
N ARG A 48 -7.03 -2.49 -11.08
CA ARG A 48 -6.27 -1.81 -10.01
C ARG A 48 -5.45 -2.74 -9.15
N ALA A 49 -5.91 -3.96 -8.90
CA ALA A 49 -5.12 -4.94 -8.15
C ALA A 49 -3.77 -5.23 -8.84
N GLN A 50 -3.77 -5.37 -10.16
CA GLN A 50 -2.56 -5.67 -10.93
C GLN A 50 -1.59 -4.48 -10.98
N SER A 51 -2.10 -3.27 -11.20
CA SER A 51 -1.26 -2.06 -11.18
C SER A 51 -0.72 -1.76 -9.78
N SER A 52 -1.50 -2.01 -8.72
CA SER A 52 -1.01 -1.92 -7.34
C SER A 52 0.12 -2.90 -7.05
N LEU A 53 0.07 -4.12 -7.60
CA LEU A 53 1.17 -5.08 -7.46
C LEU A 53 2.44 -4.59 -8.15
N ALA A 54 2.34 -4.00 -9.34
CA ALA A 54 3.50 -3.42 -10.01
C ALA A 54 4.12 -2.27 -9.19
N GLU A 55 3.27 -1.40 -8.62
CA GLU A 55 3.72 -0.33 -7.72
C GLU A 55 4.43 -0.88 -6.46
N MET A 56 3.91 -1.96 -5.87
CA MET A 56 4.53 -2.61 -4.71
C MET A 56 5.88 -3.25 -5.04
N LYS A 57 6.03 -3.82 -6.25
CA LYS A 57 7.32 -4.35 -6.72
C LYS A 57 8.36 -3.24 -6.89
N GLU A 58 7.97 -2.08 -7.42
CA GLU A 58 8.88 -0.93 -7.55
C GLU A 58 9.38 -0.45 -6.17
N ILE A 59 8.50 -0.43 -5.16
CA ILE A 59 8.89 -0.14 -3.77
C ILE A 59 9.90 -1.17 -3.26
N PHE A 60 9.60 -2.46 -3.43
CA PHE A 60 10.48 -3.54 -2.99
C PHE A 60 11.86 -3.48 -3.66
N GLU A 61 11.91 -3.33 -4.98
CA GLU A 61 13.15 -3.25 -5.75
C GLU A 61 14.00 -2.06 -5.32
N SER A 62 13.38 -0.90 -5.07
CA SER A 62 14.07 0.29 -4.59
C SER A 62 14.66 0.09 -3.18
N ILE A 63 13.91 -0.56 -2.28
CA ILE A 63 14.39 -0.91 -0.93
C ILE A 63 15.53 -1.92 -1.02
N ALA A 64 15.39 -2.97 -1.84
CA ALA A 64 16.39 -4.02 -2.00
C ALA A 64 17.70 -3.48 -2.60
N ALA A 65 17.62 -2.46 -3.46
CA ALA A 65 18.78 -1.76 -4.00
C ALA A 65 19.43 -0.76 -3.01
N GLY A 66 18.82 -0.51 -1.86
CA GLY A 66 19.27 0.50 -0.91
C GLY A 66 19.07 1.95 -1.37
N ASP A 67 18.23 2.18 -2.40
CA ASP A 67 17.95 3.52 -2.91
C ASP A 67 16.76 4.16 -2.16
N GLU A 68 17.10 4.86 -1.08
CA GLU A 68 16.13 5.58 -0.24
C GLU A 68 15.26 6.56 -1.05
N LYS A 69 15.86 7.30 -1.99
CA LYS A 69 15.15 8.33 -2.75
C LYS A 69 14.14 7.70 -3.70
N ALA A 70 14.53 6.62 -4.38
CA ALA A 70 13.64 5.84 -5.23
C ALA A 70 12.52 5.20 -4.39
N ALA A 71 12.85 4.57 -3.26
CA ALA A 71 11.86 3.92 -2.39
C ALA A 71 10.81 4.92 -1.88
N ARG A 72 11.25 6.13 -1.49
CA ARG A 72 10.34 7.22 -1.08
C ARG A 72 9.45 7.68 -2.22
N LYS A 73 10.01 7.83 -3.43
CA LYS A 73 9.26 8.24 -4.63
C LYS A 73 8.22 7.19 -5.01
N ALA A 74 8.61 5.92 -5.09
CA ALA A 74 7.73 4.80 -5.41
C ALA A 74 6.59 4.68 -4.38
N SER A 75 6.91 4.76 -3.09
CA SER A 75 5.93 4.72 -2.00
C SER A 75 4.91 5.86 -2.10
N LYS A 76 5.37 7.10 -2.35
CA LYS A 76 4.48 8.25 -2.53
C LYS A 76 3.58 8.09 -3.76
N ASN A 77 4.13 7.60 -4.87
CA ASN A 77 3.38 7.34 -6.09
C ASN A 77 2.28 6.29 -5.86
N HIS A 78 2.59 5.19 -5.18
CA HIS A 78 1.61 4.18 -4.79
C HIS A 78 0.46 4.78 -3.97
N LEU A 79 0.77 5.56 -2.94
CA LEU A 79 -0.24 6.20 -2.08
C LEU A 79 -1.15 7.15 -2.86
N LEU A 80 -0.60 7.95 -3.77
CA LEU A 80 -1.39 8.86 -4.61
C LEU A 80 -2.35 8.10 -5.53
N LYS A 81 -1.88 7.06 -6.21
CA LYS A 81 -2.71 6.21 -7.09
C LYS A 81 -3.77 5.43 -6.32
N ALA A 82 -3.42 4.88 -5.15
CA ALA A 82 -4.35 4.18 -4.28
C ALA A 82 -5.44 5.11 -3.73
N LYS A 83 -5.07 6.32 -3.30
CA LYS A 83 -6.03 7.35 -2.85
C LYS A 83 -7.02 7.72 -3.96
N ALA A 84 -6.51 8.02 -5.17
CA ALA A 84 -7.35 8.38 -6.30
C ALA A 84 -8.35 7.26 -6.64
N ALA A 85 -7.87 6.03 -6.74
CA ALA A 85 -8.71 4.85 -7.01
C ALA A 85 -9.76 4.60 -5.91
N ALA A 86 -9.36 4.69 -4.63
CA ALA A 86 -10.30 4.54 -3.52
C ALA A 86 -11.39 5.62 -3.56
N LYS A 87 -11.02 6.88 -3.84
CA LYS A 87 -11.99 7.97 -4.00
C LYS A 87 -12.97 7.70 -5.14
N MET A 88 -12.47 7.34 -6.33
CA MET A 88 -13.32 6.99 -7.48
C MET A 88 -14.30 5.85 -7.13
N SER A 89 -13.81 4.76 -6.52
CA SER A 89 -14.64 3.63 -6.08
C SER A 89 -15.74 4.03 -5.10
N MET A 90 -15.48 5.01 -4.23
CA MET A 90 -16.47 5.49 -3.25
C MET A 90 -17.47 6.46 -3.86
N ASP A 91 -17.03 7.32 -4.78
CA ASP A 91 -17.90 8.28 -5.47
C ASP A 91 -18.86 7.58 -6.44
N SER A 92 -18.44 6.49 -7.09
CA SER A 92 -19.30 5.67 -7.98
C SER A 92 -20.27 4.74 -7.24
N ALA A 93 -20.22 4.70 -5.91
CA ALA A 93 -21.13 3.91 -5.07
C ALA A 93 -22.31 4.73 -4.54
N ILE A 94 -22.44 5.99 -4.98
CA ILE A 94 -23.57 6.92 -4.77
C ILE A 94 -24.32 7.03 -6.10
#